data_AF-A0A562N027-F1
#
_entry.id   AF-A0A562N027-F1
#
_cell.length_a   1.000
_cell.length_b   1.000
_cell.length_c   1.000
_cell.angle_alpha   90.00
_cell.angle_beta   90.00
_cell.angle_gamma   90.00
#
_symmetry.space_group_name_H-M   'P 1'
#
loop_
_entity.id
_entity.type
_entity.pdbx_description
1 polymer ?
#
loop_
_entity_poly.entity_id
_entity_poly.type
_entity_poly.pdbx_seq_one_letter_code
_entity_poly.pdbx_strand_id
1 'polypeptide(L)'
;MKNIIPEQKEGKHLDCFESLEFPSEAMANLAYASAINNLRKVNHWHELAQIPATVFQLTAGYGTPIDRLLELHDYIRLDIPGPGLPSSDGYDWVNIVSLISDKTDDYSVFAITLKPCPDPSHPGDKNTAHFFEGVSSSTFLIEKRRNSILFQYAGRNEIINVDNENISDNVRNYFIGLAAKIGASYPQWKSLLKGMAHAVAKEFNVQH
;
A
#
# COMPACT_ATOMS: atom_id res chain seq x y z
N MET A 1 5.51 -21.84 -6.78
CA MET A 1 5.48 -20.37 -6.81
C MET A 1 6.01 -19.88 -5.48
N LYS A 2 6.92 -18.90 -5.44
CA LYS A 2 7.23 -18.21 -4.18
C LYS A 2 5.91 -17.62 -3.64
N ASN A 3 5.64 -17.76 -2.35
CA ASN A 3 4.52 -17.04 -1.74
C ASN A 3 4.85 -15.54 -1.74
N ILE A 4 4.34 -14.82 -2.74
CA ILE A 4 4.52 -13.37 -2.91
C ILE A 4 3.81 -12.63 -1.76
N ILE A 5 2.64 -13.13 -1.36
CA ILE A 5 1.85 -12.60 -0.26
C ILE A 5 2.28 -13.35 1.02
N PRO A 6 2.62 -12.63 2.12
CA PRO A 6 2.91 -13.26 3.40
C PRO A 6 1.78 -14.14 3.92
N GLU A 7 2.11 -15.15 4.72
CA GLU A 7 1.11 -16.00 5.36
C GLU A 7 0.30 -15.22 6.40
N GLN A 8 -1.01 -15.51 6.46
CA GLN A 8 -1.87 -15.07 7.56
C GLN A 8 -1.66 -15.99 8.76
N LYS A 9 -1.27 -15.42 9.90
CA LYS A 9 -1.01 -16.13 11.15
C LYS A 9 -1.86 -15.61 12.30
N GLU A 10 -2.07 -14.30 12.35
CA GLU A 10 -2.75 -13.60 13.45
C GLU A 10 -3.50 -12.36 12.95
N GLY A 11 -4.26 -11.68 13.80
CA GLY A 11 -5.00 -10.47 13.41
C GLY A 11 -5.98 -10.71 12.24
N LYS A 12 -6.30 -9.63 11.51
CA LYS A 12 -7.20 -9.68 10.35
C LYS A 12 -6.42 -9.84 9.04
N HIS A 13 -7.11 -10.35 8.03
CA HIS A 13 -6.69 -10.27 6.63
C HIS A 13 -7.65 -9.37 5.86
N LEU A 14 -7.16 -8.80 4.77
CA LEU A 14 -7.93 -7.94 3.89
C LEU A 14 -7.47 -8.20 2.46
N ASP A 15 -8.41 -8.48 1.56
CA ASP A 15 -8.11 -8.64 0.14
C ASP A 15 -9.01 -7.74 -0.69
N CYS A 16 -8.41 -6.95 -1.58
CA CYS A 16 -9.09 -6.14 -2.57
C CYS A 16 -8.54 -6.48 -3.94
N PHE A 17 -9.40 -6.49 -4.95
CA PHE A 17 -8.99 -6.70 -6.34
C PHE A 17 -9.74 -5.78 -7.30
N GLU A 18 -9.09 -5.46 -8.41
CA GLU A 18 -9.66 -4.86 -9.62
C GLU A 18 -9.06 -5.56 -10.84
N SER A 19 -9.79 -5.61 -11.95
CA SER A 19 -9.32 -6.26 -13.16
C SER A 19 -9.66 -5.46 -14.41
N LEU A 20 -8.77 -5.51 -15.40
CA LEU A 20 -8.97 -4.96 -16.73
C LEU A 20 -8.79 -6.03 -17.79
N GLU A 21 -9.63 -5.99 -18.80
CA GLU A 21 -9.52 -6.81 -20.01
C GLU A 21 -9.15 -5.93 -21.20
N PHE A 22 -8.23 -6.40 -22.01
CA PHE A 22 -7.74 -5.69 -23.19
C PHE A 22 -8.08 -6.45 -24.48
N PRO A 23 -8.26 -5.76 -25.61
CA PRO A 23 -8.51 -6.39 -26.91
C PRO A 23 -7.40 -7.33 -27.40
N SER A 24 -6.18 -7.17 -26.90
CA SER A 24 -5.05 -8.02 -27.29
C SER A 24 -4.01 -8.13 -26.17
N GLU A 25 -3.24 -9.21 -26.20
CA GLU A 25 -2.10 -9.38 -25.31
C GLU A 25 -1.01 -8.31 -25.52
N ALA A 26 -0.79 -7.85 -26.75
CA ALA A 26 0.15 -6.78 -27.03
C ALA A 26 -0.24 -5.48 -26.30
N MET A 27 -1.52 -5.14 -26.29
CA MET A 27 -2.04 -3.99 -25.56
C MET A 27 -1.93 -4.19 -24.04
N ALA A 28 -2.28 -5.38 -23.53
CA ALA A 28 -2.13 -5.71 -22.12
C ALA A 28 -0.67 -5.62 -21.65
N ASN A 29 0.32 -5.95 -22.50
CA ASN A 29 1.73 -5.81 -22.16
C ASN A 29 2.15 -4.34 -21.95
N LEU A 30 1.65 -3.42 -22.79
CA LEU A 30 1.90 -1.99 -22.65
C LEU A 30 1.17 -1.43 -21.42
N ALA A 31 -0.09 -1.82 -21.23
CA ALA A 31 -0.90 -1.42 -20.09
C ALA A 31 -0.31 -1.92 -18.76
N TYR A 32 0.28 -3.11 -18.75
CA TYR A 32 0.97 -3.67 -17.60
C TYR A 32 2.20 -2.86 -17.19
N ALA A 33 2.98 -2.38 -18.16
CA ALA A 33 4.11 -1.48 -17.88
C ALA A 33 3.64 -0.14 -17.28
N SER A 34 2.55 0.43 -17.82
CA SER A 34 1.94 1.64 -17.24
C SER A 34 1.42 1.40 -15.81
N ALA A 35 0.74 0.28 -15.59
CA ALA A 35 0.23 -0.12 -14.28
C ALA A 35 1.35 -0.22 -13.23
N ILE A 36 2.48 -0.86 -13.56
CA ILE A 36 3.67 -0.92 -12.68
C ILE A 36 4.20 0.48 -12.41
N ASN A 37 4.31 1.32 -13.43
CA ASN A 37 4.82 2.68 -13.27
C ASN A 37 3.93 3.50 -12.31
N ASN A 38 2.61 3.38 -12.41
CA ASN A 38 1.67 4.02 -11.50
C ASN A 38 1.82 3.51 -10.07
N LEU A 39 1.97 2.19 -9.88
CA LEU A 39 2.22 1.62 -8.55
C LEU A 39 3.55 2.12 -7.97
N ARG A 40 4.60 2.27 -8.78
CA ARG A 40 5.93 2.73 -8.31
C ARG A 40 5.99 4.22 -7.98
N LYS A 41 5.04 5.02 -8.45
CA LYS A 41 4.94 6.47 -8.23
C LYS A 41 4.16 6.81 -6.96
N VAL A 42 4.72 6.43 -5.81
CA VAL A 42 4.08 6.56 -4.48
C VAL A 42 3.56 7.96 -4.19
N ASN A 43 4.33 9.01 -4.53
CA ASN A 43 3.95 10.41 -4.29
C ASN A 43 2.60 10.78 -4.96
N HIS A 44 2.21 10.08 -6.03
CA HIS A 44 0.98 10.33 -6.78
C HIS A 44 -0.19 9.41 -6.38
N TRP A 45 -0.02 8.52 -5.41
CA TRP A 45 -1.10 7.60 -4.99
C TRP A 45 -2.34 8.34 -4.49
N HIS A 46 -2.16 9.49 -3.83
CA HIS A 46 -3.27 10.30 -3.33
C HIS A 46 -4.15 10.86 -4.46
N GLU A 47 -3.56 11.21 -5.61
CA GLU A 47 -4.28 11.68 -6.80
C GLU A 47 -5.14 10.57 -7.42
N LEU A 48 -4.66 9.32 -7.34
CA LEU A 48 -5.37 8.16 -7.87
C LEU A 48 -6.52 7.72 -6.97
N ALA A 49 -6.38 7.83 -5.65
CA ALA A 49 -7.37 7.30 -4.70
C ALA A 49 -8.72 8.03 -4.71
N GLN A 50 -8.86 9.22 -5.32
CA GLN A 50 -10.13 9.95 -5.57
C GLN A 50 -11.08 10.20 -4.36
N ILE A 51 -10.69 9.83 -3.14
CA ILE A 51 -11.36 10.18 -1.88
C ILE A 51 -10.45 11.15 -1.10
N PRO A 52 -10.96 11.96 -0.15
CA PRO A 52 -10.10 12.67 0.81
C PRO A 52 -9.27 11.63 1.55
N ALA A 53 -8.04 11.46 1.09
CA ALA A 53 -7.24 10.26 1.30
C ALA A 53 -5.94 10.62 2.01
N THR A 54 -5.35 9.59 2.62
CA THR A 54 -3.97 9.60 3.07
C THR A 54 -3.04 10.18 2.02
N VAL A 55 -2.21 11.15 2.40
CA VAL A 55 -1.13 11.65 1.53
C VAL A 55 0.10 10.78 1.73
N PHE A 56 0.70 10.32 0.63
CA PHE A 56 1.86 9.44 0.64
C PHE A 56 3.09 10.21 0.19
N GLN A 57 4.19 10.08 0.92
CA GLN A 57 5.50 10.63 0.54
C GLN A 57 6.53 9.51 0.57
N LEU A 58 7.13 9.22 -0.58
CA LEU A 58 8.31 8.37 -0.66
C LEU A 58 9.51 9.11 -0.05
N THR A 59 10.29 8.38 0.73
CA THR A 59 11.47 8.91 1.42
C THR A 59 12.62 7.91 1.33
N ALA A 60 13.84 8.44 1.30
CA ALA A 60 15.06 7.65 1.50
C ALA A 60 15.29 7.38 3.00
N GLY A 61 16.43 6.79 3.34
CA GLY A 61 16.88 6.71 4.73
C GLY A 61 16.85 8.07 5.43
N TYR A 62 16.62 8.07 6.74
CA TYR A 62 16.46 9.28 7.56
C TYR A 62 15.23 10.14 7.25
N GLY A 63 14.24 9.63 6.51
CA GLY A 63 12.98 10.33 6.24
C GLY A 63 13.10 11.47 5.22
N THR A 64 14.19 11.50 4.44
CA THR A 64 14.41 12.54 3.41
C THR A 64 13.44 12.33 2.24
N PRO A 65 12.58 13.30 1.88
CA PRO A 65 11.67 13.18 0.74
C PRO A 65 12.42 12.94 -0.57
N ILE A 66 11.91 12.00 -1.37
CA ILE A 66 12.46 11.70 -2.70
C ILE A 66 11.35 11.69 -3.74
N ASP A 67 11.72 12.10 -4.97
CA ASP A 67 10.83 12.10 -6.13
C ASP A 67 11.42 11.25 -7.26
N ARG A 68 11.31 9.93 -7.07
CA ARG A 68 11.66 8.90 -8.06
C ARG A 68 10.74 7.69 -7.90
N LEU A 69 10.89 6.71 -8.78
CA LEU A 69 10.19 5.42 -8.62
C LEU A 69 10.67 4.72 -7.34
N LEU A 70 9.74 4.06 -6.62
CA LEU A 70 10.09 3.28 -5.43
C LEU A 70 11.11 2.19 -5.74
N GLU A 71 11.94 1.89 -4.74
CA GLU A 71 12.95 0.84 -4.72
C GLU A 71 12.84 0.05 -3.40
N LEU A 72 13.50 -1.12 -3.35
CA LEU A 72 13.56 -1.92 -2.14
C LEU A 72 14.28 -1.12 -1.02
N HIS A 73 13.78 -1.22 0.21
CA HIS A 73 14.27 -0.51 1.40
C HIS A 73 14.00 1.00 1.47
N ASP A 74 13.25 1.57 0.53
CA ASP A 74 12.67 2.89 0.74
C ASP A 74 11.66 2.89 1.89
N TYR A 75 11.30 4.10 2.32
CA TYR A 75 10.27 4.35 3.32
C TYR A 75 9.14 5.17 2.71
N ILE A 76 7.92 4.96 3.18
CA ILE A 76 6.75 5.77 2.81
C ILE A 76 6.19 6.36 4.09
N ARG A 77 6.08 7.69 4.10
CA ARG A 77 5.34 8.44 5.13
C ARG A 77 3.89 8.58 4.70
N LEU A 78 2.98 8.30 5.63
CA LEU A 78 1.54 8.37 5.46
C LEU A 78 1.00 9.48 6.36
N ASP A 79 0.35 10.46 5.76
CA ASP A 79 -0.44 11.48 6.46
C ASP A 79 -1.90 11.04 6.48
N ILE A 80 -2.32 10.36 7.56
CA ILE A 80 -3.66 9.79 7.68
C ILE A 80 -4.58 10.81 8.38
N PRO A 81 -5.71 11.21 7.77
CA PRO A 81 -6.64 12.14 8.40
C PRO A 81 -7.15 11.64 9.76
N GLY A 82 -6.92 12.41 10.82
CA GLY A 82 -7.32 12.06 12.19
C GLY A 82 -6.49 12.82 13.23
N PRO A 83 -6.68 12.54 14.53
CA PRO A 83 -5.95 13.22 15.60
C PRO A 83 -4.43 12.91 15.63
N GLY A 84 -3.93 12.03 14.76
CA GLY A 84 -2.53 11.61 14.69
C GLY A 84 -2.06 10.83 15.93
N LEU A 85 -0.94 10.13 15.82
CA LEU A 85 -0.21 9.63 17.00
C LEU A 85 0.77 10.71 17.48
N PRO A 86 0.76 11.11 18.77
CA PRO A 86 1.68 12.12 19.28
C PRO A 86 3.15 11.73 19.14
N SER A 87 3.46 10.43 19.13
CA SER A 87 4.83 9.88 19.07
C SER A 87 5.43 9.82 17.67
N SER A 88 4.73 10.26 16.62
CA SER A 88 5.22 10.24 15.24
C SER A 88 5.08 11.57 14.51
N ASP A 89 4.97 12.67 15.26
CA ASP A 89 4.58 13.99 14.75
C ASP A 89 3.29 13.94 13.89
N GLY A 90 2.43 12.95 14.16
CA GLY A 90 1.17 12.72 13.44
C GLY A 90 1.25 11.86 12.19
N TYR A 91 2.41 11.28 11.84
CA TYR A 91 2.58 10.46 10.62
C TYR A 91 2.71 8.96 10.89
N ASP A 92 2.27 8.15 9.94
CA ASP A 92 2.53 6.71 9.93
C ASP A 92 3.69 6.41 8.97
N TRP A 93 4.54 5.43 9.31
CA TRP A 93 5.68 5.03 8.48
C TRP A 93 5.64 3.54 8.12
N VAL A 94 5.92 3.25 6.86
CA VAL A 94 6.14 1.88 6.37
C VAL A 94 7.42 1.80 5.55
N ASN A 95 8.05 0.63 5.50
CA ASN A 95 9.19 0.35 4.65
C ASN A 95 8.91 -0.72 3.60
N ILE A 96 9.57 -0.64 2.45
CA ILE A 96 9.47 -1.64 1.40
C ILE A 96 10.40 -2.80 1.77
N VAL A 97 9.82 -3.93 2.18
CA VAL A 97 10.57 -5.12 2.61
C VAL A 97 10.70 -6.18 1.52
N SER A 98 9.90 -6.08 0.46
CA SER A 98 9.95 -6.97 -0.70
C SER A 98 9.57 -6.22 -1.97
N LEU A 99 10.28 -6.51 -3.05
CA LEU A 99 9.97 -6.07 -4.40
C LEU A 99 10.24 -7.27 -5.33
N ILE A 100 9.18 -7.77 -5.96
CA ILE A 100 9.22 -8.94 -6.84
C ILE A 100 8.80 -8.50 -8.23
N SER A 101 9.56 -8.94 -9.23
CA SER A 101 9.25 -8.75 -10.64
C SER A 101 9.59 -10.04 -11.36
N ASP A 102 8.59 -10.90 -11.55
CA ASP A 102 8.75 -12.21 -12.19
C ASP A 102 7.96 -12.25 -13.50
N LYS A 103 8.50 -12.91 -14.51
CA LYS A 103 7.87 -13.09 -15.81
C LYS A 103 8.12 -14.50 -16.33
N THR A 104 7.06 -15.12 -16.82
CA THR A 104 7.08 -16.37 -17.59
C THR A 104 6.40 -16.15 -18.93
N ASP A 105 6.28 -17.21 -19.73
CA ASP A 105 5.50 -17.17 -20.97
C ASP A 105 3.99 -17.00 -20.71
N ASP A 106 3.50 -17.44 -19.55
CA ASP A 106 2.06 -17.45 -19.21
C ASP A 106 1.61 -16.23 -18.40
N TYR A 107 2.51 -15.61 -17.62
CA TYR A 107 2.17 -14.48 -16.77
C TYR A 107 3.34 -13.52 -16.53
N SER A 108 3.01 -12.30 -16.11
CA SER A 108 3.97 -11.33 -15.55
C SER A 108 3.42 -10.81 -14.24
N VAL A 109 4.24 -10.75 -13.20
CA VAL A 109 3.84 -10.25 -11.88
C VAL A 109 4.85 -9.25 -11.35
N PHE A 110 4.32 -8.15 -10.81
CA PHE A 110 5.09 -7.16 -10.08
C PHE A 110 4.40 -6.97 -8.73
N ALA A 111 5.15 -7.07 -7.65
CA ALA A 111 4.60 -6.92 -6.32
C ALA A 111 5.55 -6.18 -5.39
N ILE A 112 4.98 -5.42 -4.48
CA ILE A 112 5.68 -4.78 -3.37
C ILE A 112 5.02 -5.20 -2.07
N THR A 113 5.81 -5.44 -1.03
CA THR A 113 5.31 -5.66 0.32
C THR A 113 5.84 -4.56 1.24
N LEU A 114 4.91 -3.91 1.92
CA LEU A 114 5.17 -2.88 2.92
C LEU A 114 5.00 -3.47 4.32
N LYS A 115 5.78 -2.98 5.27
CA LYS A 115 5.58 -3.24 6.70
C LYS A 115 5.62 -1.95 7.52
N PRO A 116 4.80 -1.83 8.57
CA PRO A 116 4.96 -0.77 9.56
C PRO A 116 6.38 -0.73 10.11
N CYS A 117 6.93 0.46 10.26
CA CYS A 117 8.26 0.67 10.81
C CYS A 117 8.32 1.93 11.68
N PRO A 118 9.35 2.07 12.53
CA PRO A 118 9.63 3.33 13.22
C PRO A 118 9.91 4.47 12.22
N ASP A 119 9.78 5.71 12.70
CA ASP A 119 10.17 6.89 11.94
C ASP A 119 11.67 6.84 11.60
N PRO A 120 12.05 6.76 10.31
CA PRO A 120 13.45 6.67 9.91
C PRO A 120 14.26 7.92 10.26
N SER A 121 13.62 9.09 10.46
CA SER A 121 14.31 10.33 10.82
C SER A 121 14.83 10.34 12.27
N HIS A 122 14.31 9.45 13.11
CA HIS A 122 14.68 9.29 14.51
C HIS A 122 15.25 7.88 14.77
N PRO A 123 16.41 7.50 14.22
CA PRO A 123 16.91 6.11 14.27
C PRO A 123 17.21 5.57 15.69
N GLY A 124 17.28 6.45 16.69
CA GLY A 124 17.40 6.07 18.10
C GLY A 124 16.08 5.66 18.74
N ASP A 125 14.95 6.08 18.17
CA ASP A 125 13.62 5.67 18.60
C ASP A 125 13.20 4.40 17.83
N LYS A 126 12.90 3.35 18.60
CA LYS A 126 12.46 2.05 18.04
C LYS A 126 10.95 1.87 18.16
N ASN A 127 10.24 2.85 18.71
CA ASN A 127 8.80 2.79 18.83
C ASN A 127 8.18 2.90 17.44
N THR A 128 7.49 1.84 17.03
CA THR A 128 6.67 1.86 15.82
C THR A 128 5.37 2.57 16.16
N ALA A 129 5.38 3.90 16.07
CA ALA A 129 4.20 4.72 16.18
C ALA A 129 3.44 4.69 14.84
N HIS A 130 2.77 3.56 14.59
CA HIS A 130 2.01 3.28 13.38
C HIS A 130 0.66 2.66 13.77
N PHE A 131 -0.38 2.86 12.96
CA PHE A 131 -1.74 2.34 13.19
C PHE A 131 -1.76 0.82 13.41
N PHE A 132 -0.99 0.10 12.60
CA PHE A 132 -0.77 -1.34 12.72
C PHE A 132 0.58 -1.69 13.37
N GLU A 133 0.62 -2.81 14.08
CA GLU A 133 1.85 -3.41 14.62
C GLU A 133 2.81 -3.87 13.50
N GLY A 134 4.11 -3.97 13.82
CA GLY A 134 5.16 -4.37 12.86
C GLY A 134 5.02 -5.79 12.28
N VAL A 135 4.15 -6.62 12.86
CA VAL A 135 3.79 -7.95 12.32
C VAL A 135 2.90 -7.85 11.08
N SER A 136 2.16 -6.75 10.92
CA SER A 136 1.27 -6.50 9.80
C SER A 136 2.04 -6.28 8.50
N SER A 137 1.41 -6.62 7.38
CA SER A 137 1.99 -6.39 6.06
C SER A 137 0.91 -6.03 5.04
N SER A 138 1.29 -5.16 4.10
CA SER A 138 0.45 -4.71 3.00
C SER A 138 1.16 -5.05 1.69
N THR A 139 0.58 -5.95 0.90
CA THR A 139 1.14 -6.35 -0.39
C THR A 139 0.30 -5.79 -1.53
N PHE A 140 0.91 -4.99 -2.40
CA PHE A 140 0.32 -4.60 -3.68
C PHE A 140 0.89 -5.47 -4.77
N LEU A 141 0.02 -6.00 -5.63
CA LEU A 141 0.38 -6.93 -6.69
C LEU A 141 -0.34 -6.54 -7.97
N ILE A 142 0.40 -6.49 -9.06
CA ILE A 142 -0.14 -6.36 -10.42
C ILE A 142 0.30 -7.60 -11.18
N GLU A 143 -0.68 -8.37 -11.65
CA GLU A 143 -0.45 -9.57 -12.44
C GLU A 143 -1.09 -9.39 -13.82
N LYS A 144 -0.35 -9.72 -14.88
CA LYS A 144 -0.86 -9.84 -16.23
C LYS A 144 -0.92 -11.31 -16.63
N ARG A 145 -2.06 -11.76 -17.14
CA ARG A 145 -2.20 -13.06 -17.82
C ARG A 145 -2.86 -12.85 -19.16
N ARG A 146 -2.23 -13.29 -20.25
CA ARG A 146 -2.73 -13.08 -21.62
C ARG A 146 -3.08 -11.60 -21.86
N ASN A 147 -4.35 -11.29 -22.08
CA ASN A 147 -4.91 -9.97 -22.35
C ASN A 147 -5.58 -9.32 -21.12
N SER A 148 -5.39 -9.85 -19.91
CA SER A 148 -5.97 -9.30 -18.69
C SER A 148 -4.92 -8.85 -17.68
N ILE A 149 -5.27 -7.84 -16.87
CA ILE A 149 -4.46 -7.35 -15.77
C ILE A 149 -5.31 -7.37 -14.49
N LEU A 150 -4.77 -7.98 -13.44
CA LEU A 150 -5.30 -7.98 -12.08
C LEU A 150 -4.48 -7.01 -11.23
N PHE A 151 -5.16 -6.11 -10.53
CA PHE A 151 -4.62 -5.30 -9.44
C PHE A 151 -5.12 -5.89 -8.13
N GLN A 152 -4.23 -6.19 -7.21
CA GLN A 152 -4.55 -6.81 -5.94
C GLN A 152 -3.86 -6.08 -4.78
N TYR A 153 -4.60 -5.92 -3.69
CA TYR A 153 -4.08 -5.60 -2.38
C TYR A 153 -4.34 -6.79 -1.46
N ALA A 154 -3.34 -7.17 -0.68
CA ALA A 154 -3.42 -8.19 0.34
C ALA A 154 -2.81 -7.68 1.65
N GLY A 155 -3.68 -7.35 2.61
CA GLY A 155 -3.36 -7.09 4.00
C GLY A 155 -3.29 -8.41 4.78
N ARG A 156 -2.20 -8.61 5.52
CA ARG A 156 -1.98 -9.82 6.34
C ARG A 156 -1.48 -9.41 7.71
N ASN A 157 -1.91 -10.16 8.71
CA ASN A 157 -1.55 -9.95 10.11
C ASN A 157 -1.89 -8.54 10.62
N GLU A 158 -2.99 -7.95 10.15
CA GLU A 158 -3.43 -6.60 10.54
C GLU A 158 -3.89 -6.59 12.00
N ILE A 159 -3.01 -6.15 12.90
CA ILE A 159 -3.24 -5.95 14.34
C ILE A 159 -3.07 -4.47 14.64
N ILE A 160 -4.07 -3.86 15.25
CA ILE A 160 -4.05 -2.43 15.57
C ILE A 160 -3.18 -2.23 16.81
N ASN A 161 -2.23 -1.32 16.70
CA ASN A 161 -1.31 -0.99 17.77
C ASN A 161 -2.01 -0.07 18.79
N VAL A 162 -2.64 -0.66 19.82
CA VAL A 162 -3.33 0.07 20.90
C VAL A 162 -2.56 0.09 22.22
N ASP A 163 -1.41 -0.59 22.30
CA ASP A 163 -0.67 -0.88 23.53
C ASP A 163 0.54 0.05 23.76
N ASN A 164 0.37 1.35 23.53
CA ASN A 164 1.42 2.32 23.83
C ASN A 164 0.97 3.24 24.97
N GLU A 165 1.67 3.17 26.11
CA GLU A 165 1.36 3.91 27.36
C GLU A 165 1.33 5.44 27.17
N ASN A 166 1.89 5.95 26.07
CA ASN A 166 1.94 7.38 25.75
C ASN A 166 0.80 7.86 24.82
N ILE A 167 -0.15 7.01 24.43
CA ILE A 167 -1.27 7.39 23.57
C ILE A 167 -2.39 7.99 24.42
N SER A 168 -2.84 9.20 24.07
CA SER A 168 -4.01 9.82 24.73
C SER A 168 -5.29 8.99 24.51
N ASP A 169 -6.18 8.98 25.52
CA ASP A 169 -7.45 8.25 25.47
C ASP A 169 -8.31 8.59 24.24
N ASN A 170 -8.24 9.83 23.75
CA ASN A 170 -8.97 10.26 22.54
C ASN A 170 -8.47 9.57 21.27
N VAL A 171 -7.15 9.40 21.14
CA VAL A 171 -6.52 8.71 20.01
C VAL A 171 -6.81 7.22 20.07
N ARG A 172 -6.70 6.63 21.27
CA ARG A 172 -7.09 5.23 21.51
C ARG A 172 -8.56 4.98 21.15
N ASN A 173 -9.48 5.83 21.61
CA ASN A 173 -10.91 5.71 21.30
C ASN A 173 -11.22 5.89 19.81
N TYR A 174 -10.50 6.79 19.12
CA TYR A 174 -10.60 6.95 17.68
C TYR A 174 -10.20 5.66 16.95
N PHE A 175 -9.07 5.05 17.32
CA PHE A 175 -8.59 3.82 16.69
C PHE A 175 -9.46 2.60 17.03
N ILE A 176 -9.95 2.48 18.26
CA ILE A 176 -10.95 1.46 18.62
C ILE A 176 -12.24 1.65 17.79
N GLY A 177 -12.67 2.89 17.59
CA GLY A 177 -13.81 3.21 16.74
C GLY A 177 -13.60 2.85 15.27
N LEU A 178 -12.40 3.08 14.74
CA LEU A 178 -11.98 2.65 13.40
C LEU A 178 -11.93 1.11 13.29
N ALA A 179 -11.43 0.43 14.33
CA ALA A 179 -11.36 -1.03 14.41
C ALA A 179 -12.74 -1.69 14.39
N ALA A 180 -13.69 -1.09 15.11
CA ALA A 180 -15.06 -1.55 15.26
C ALA A 180 -15.88 -1.34 13.97
N LYS A 181 -15.58 -0.29 13.20
CA LYS A 181 -16.14 -0.06 11.86
C LYS A 181 -15.28 -0.79 10.83
N ILE A 182 -15.59 -2.08 10.60
CA ILE A 182 -15.21 -2.90 9.43
C ILE A 182 -13.94 -2.41 8.70
N GLY A 183 -12.78 -2.99 9.00
CA GLY A 183 -11.57 -2.90 8.16
C GLY A 183 -11.33 -1.50 7.58
N ALA A 184 -11.18 -0.48 8.43
CA ALA A 184 -11.17 0.93 8.01
C ALA A 184 -10.14 1.31 6.93
N SER A 185 -9.12 0.48 6.71
CA SER A 185 -8.17 0.61 5.60
C SER A 185 -8.74 0.16 4.24
N TYR A 186 -9.79 -0.67 4.23
CA TYR A 186 -10.42 -1.23 3.03
C TYR A 186 -10.87 -0.16 2.04
N PRO A 187 -11.64 0.89 2.43
CA PRO A 187 -12.05 1.92 1.47
C PRO A 187 -10.87 2.64 0.85
N GLN A 188 -9.83 2.95 1.63
CA GLN A 188 -8.61 3.59 1.15
C GLN A 188 -7.90 2.73 0.10
N TRP A 189 -7.63 1.46 0.41
CA TRP A 189 -6.91 0.58 -0.50
C TRP A 189 -7.73 0.19 -1.72
N LYS A 190 -9.03 -0.06 -1.56
CA LYS A 190 -9.94 -0.31 -2.69
C LYS A 190 -10.02 0.89 -3.61
N SER A 191 -10.08 2.11 -3.07
CA SER A 191 -10.13 3.33 -3.87
C SER A 191 -8.82 3.57 -4.61
N LEU A 192 -7.67 3.31 -3.99
CA LEU A 192 -6.36 3.36 -4.66
C LEU A 192 -6.27 2.37 -5.82
N LEU A 193 -6.66 1.11 -5.61
CA LEU A 193 -6.68 0.08 -6.66
C LEU A 193 -7.60 0.47 -7.82
N LYS A 194 -8.81 0.93 -7.51
CA LYS A 194 -9.78 1.41 -8.51
C LYS A 194 -9.24 2.61 -9.29
N GLY A 195 -8.56 3.52 -8.61
CA GLY A 195 -7.88 4.65 -9.22
C GLY A 195 -6.78 4.26 -10.20
N MET A 196 -5.92 3.32 -9.80
CA MET A 196 -4.87 2.75 -10.65
C MET A 196 -5.45 2.07 -11.89
N ALA A 197 -6.45 1.20 -11.71
CA ALA A 197 -7.12 0.51 -12.81
C ALA A 197 -7.81 1.51 -13.74
N HIS A 198 -8.53 2.51 -13.20
CA HIS A 198 -9.17 3.55 -14.01
C HIS A 198 -8.16 4.37 -14.83
N ALA A 199 -7.02 4.76 -14.24
CA ALA A 199 -5.99 5.51 -14.94
C ALA A 199 -5.43 4.74 -16.14
N VAL A 200 -5.15 3.44 -15.97
CA VAL A 200 -4.72 2.56 -17.06
C VAL A 200 -5.82 2.38 -18.09
N ALA A 201 -7.07 2.14 -17.67
CA ALA A 201 -8.18 1.98 -18.59
C ALA A 201 -8.39 3.20 -19.50
N LYS A 202 -8.28 4.39 -18.90
CA LYS A 202 -8.34 5.67 -19.62
C LYS A 202 -7.20 5.85 -20.60
N GLU A 203 -5.96 5.51 -20.21
CA GLU A 203 -4.79 5.63 -21.10
C GLU A 203 -4.90 4.74 -22.34
N PHE A 204 -5.47 3.54 -22.18
CA PHE A 204 -5.59 2.53 -23.26
C PHE A 204 -6.98 2.48 -23.91
N ASN A 205 -7.89 3.41 -23.57
CA ASN A 205 -9.26 3.47 -24.09
C ASN A 205 -10.05 2.16 -23.96
N VAL A 206 -9.95 1.49 -22.80
CA VAL A 206 -10.72 0.28 -22.48
C VAL A 206 -11.78 0.57 -21.42
N GLN A 207 -12.81 -0.28 -21.35
CA GLN A 207 -13.85 -0.16 -20.33
C GLN A 207 -13.32 -0.60 -18.95
N HIS A 208 -13.75 0.11 -17.90
CA HIS A 208 -13.44 -0.16 -16.50
C HIS A 208 -14.69 0.07 -15.65
#